data_AF-A0A8T5GHI0-F1
#
_entry.id   AF-A0A8T5GHI0-F1
#
_cell.length_a   1.000
_cell.length_b   1.000
_cell.length_c   1.000
_cell.angle_alpha   90.00
_cell.angle_beta   90.00
_cell.angle_gamma   90.00
#
_symmetry.space_group_name_H-M   'P 1'
#
loop_
_entity.id
_entity.type
_entity.pdbx_description
1 polymer ?
#
loop_
_entity_poly.entity_id
_entity_poly.type
_entity_poly.pdbx_seq_one_letter_code
_entity_poly.pdbx_strand_id
1 'polypeptide(L)'
;MCIFSLFLLLIPTGVGAQDSTAVCEVEGDSSMDRVGCLDTDGDGWSDPDSSWNASMGADAFPDNETEHRDLDGDGIGDVADPDMDGDGVGDEVDVWPEDPVIWSDGDGDGYADQSLHKLSDNCPHIYGKSRIRLKGCSDLDGDFMPDEYDDDADGDGIRNEMERSASSGTILYDPYNAESTPLDSDQDTIPDVLDHDNDNDGWPDDVELDRGSDIFDEDETPFTLYFGLNTGIFYAGGLSGESFSLEYHADSMEFSVSGVMEIVFEELVIPLLLIPVYLGVFFSRRNEFMRCLNRIELAMTIEELNEIEKIVNTFVKEKRIKVYHGLVLRNALEEAESDCRNPSANSKWLQEE
;
A
#
# COMPACT_ATOMS: atom_id res chain seq x y z
N MET A 1 16.21 27.97 -77.92
CA MET A 1 17.57 27.91 -77.33
C MET A 1 17.46 26.93 -76.17
N CYS A 2 17.79 25.65 -76.38
CA CYS A 2 19.11 25.05 -76.11
C CYS A 2 19.45 25.23 -74.61
N ILE A 3 19.67 24.19 -73.80
CA ILE A 3 20.59 23.06 -74.03
C ILE A 3 20.12 21.83 -73.23
N PHE A 4 20.23 20.67 -73.89
CA PHE A 4 20.13 19.30 -73.36
C PHE A 4 21.16 19.04 -72.24
N SER A 5 20.77 18.37 -71.17
CA SER A 5 21.73 17.59 -70.37
C SER A 5 21.17 16.18 -70.14
N LEU A 6 21.82 15.24 -70.82
CA LEU A 6 21.55 13.81 -70.86
C LEU A 6 22.12 13.18 -69.59
N PHE A 7 21.28 12.69 -68.67
CA PHE A 7 21.72 11.83 -67.58
C PHE A 7 21.33 10.39 -67.92
N LEU A 8 22.36 9.60 -68.21
CA LEU A 8 22.27 8.19 -68.58
C LEU A 8 21.91 7.38 -67.33
N LEU A 9 20.81 6.62 -67.41
CA LEU A 9 20.44 5.59 -66.44
C LEU A 9 21.51 4.48 -66.47
N LEU A 10 22.26 4.32 -65.37
CA LEU A 10 22.98 3.09 -65.06
C LEU A 10 22.15 2.32 -64.03
N ILE A 11 21.52 1.26 -64.51
CA ILE A 11 21.00 0.17 -63.69
C ILE A 11 22.24 -0.53 -63.11
N PRO A 12 22.40 -0.66 -61.79
CA PRO A 12 23.40 -1.57 -61.27
C PRO A 12 22.88 -2.98 -61.53
N THR A 13 23.46 -3.63 -62.54
CA THR A 13 23.43 -5.08 -62.66
C THR A 13 24.05 -5.64 -61.39
N GLY A 14 23.27 -6.44 -60.67
CA GLY A 14 23.77 -7.22 -59.56
C GLY A 14 24.96 -8.05 -60.00
N VAL A 15 26.06 -7.88 -59.26
CA VAL A 15 27.08 -8.89 -59.06
C VAL A 15 27.30 -8.86 -57.55
N GLY A 16 27.08 -10.01 -56.92
CA GLY A 16 27.18 -10.16 -55.47
C GLY A 16 28.54 -9.68 -54.98
N ALA A 17 28.52 -8.97 -53.87
CA ALA A 17 29.70 -8.83 -53.04
C ALA A 17 30.03 -10.23 -52.51
N GLN A 18 31.01 -10.90 -53.12
CA GLN A 18 31.81 -11.87 -52.39
C GLN A 18 32.66 -11.05 -51.42
N ASP A 19 32.27 -11.07 -50.15
CA ASP A 19 33.18 -10.72 -49.06
C ASP A 19 34.21 -11.86 -48.95
N SER A 20 35.22 -11.83 -49.82
CA SER A 20 36.30 -12.82 -49.87
C SER A 20 37.36 -12.50 -48.82
N THR A 21 37.01 -12.63 -47.54
CA THR A 21 37.99 -12.58 -46.43
C THR A 21 38.57 -13.95 -46.08
N ALA A 22 38.19 -15.02 -46.80
CA ALA A 22 38.82 -16.32 -46.66
C ALA A 22 40.24 -16.29 -47.28
N VAL A 23 41.25 -16.24 -46.42
CA VAL A 23 42.65 -16.51 -46.81
C VAL A 23 42.82 -18.02 -46.73
N CYS A 24 42.83 -18.68 -47.87
CA CYS A 24 43.21 -20.09 -47.97
C CYS A 24 44.37 -20.28 -48.94
N GLU A 25 45.13 -21.33 -48.72
CA GLU A 25 46.31 -21.65 -49.52
C GLU A 25 45.94 -22.04 -50.97
N VAL A 26 44.77 -22.64 -51.14
CA VAL A 26 44.25 -23.13 -52.43
C VAL A 26 42.79 -22.69 -52.59
N GLU A 27 42.49 -22.05 -53.72
CA GLU A 27 41.12 -21.71 -54.12
C GLU A 27 40.34 -22.99 -54.51
N GLY A 28 39.07 -23.06 -54.16
CA GLY A 28 38.17 -24.19 -54.43
C GLY A 28 36.69 -23.81 -54.34
N ASP A 29 35.85 -24.77 -53.97
CA ASP A 29 34.38 -24.72 -54.01
C ASP A 29 33.67 -24.91 -52.67
N SER A 30 34.40 -24.86 -51.55
CA SER A 30 33.81 -24.83 -50.20
C SER A 30 32.74 -23.73 -50.08
N SER A 31 31.70 -24.00 -49.28
CA SER A 31 30.51 -23.15 -49.20
C SER A 31 29.94 -22.94 -47.79
N MET A 32 30.32 -23.77 -46.81
CA MET A 32 29.81 -23.74 -45.44
C MET A 32 30.64 -22.87 -44.50
N ASP A 33 31.96 -22.88 -44.66
CA ASP A 33 32.91 -22.15 -43.82
C ASP A 33 33.69 -21.07 -44.62
N ARG A 34 34.99 -21.26 -44.87
CA ARG A 34 35.83 -20.38 -45.66
C ARG A 34 35.47 -20.50 -47.13
N VAL A 35 34.43 -19.79 -47.55
CA VAL A 35 33.86 -19.88 -48.91
C VAL A 35 34.92 -19.68 -50.01
N GLY A 36 34.96 -20.61 -50.97
CA GLY A 36 35.83 -20.55 -52.14
C GLY A 36 37.24 -21.13 -51.92
N CYS A 37 37.41 -21.95 -50.90
CA CYS A 37 38.63 -22.69 -50.58
C CYS A 37 38.52 -24.15 -51.04
N LEU A 38 39.66 -24.84 -51.10
CA LEU A 38 39.71 -26.26 -51.43
C LEU A 38 38.79 -27.05 -50.48
N ASP A 39 37.96 -27.90 -51.08
CA ASP A 39 37.01 -28.82 -50.46
C ASP A 39 37.15 -30.11 -51.28
N THR A 40 37.87 -31.09 -50.74
CA THR A 40 38.34 -32.25 -51.51
C THR A 40 37.23 -33.27 -51.78
N ASP A 41 36.30 -33.44 -50.86
CA ASP A 41 35.21 -34.40 -50.96
C ASP A 41 33.85 -33.78 -51.33
N GLY A 42 33.74 -32.45 -51.30
CA GLY A 42 32.60 -31.68 -51.78
C GLY A 42 31.44 -31.62 -50.79
N ASP A 43 31.69 -31.80 -49.50
CA ASP A 43 30.69 -31.72 -48.44
C ASP A 43 30.32 -30.27 -48.04
N GLY A 44 31.11 -29.32 -48.56
CA GLY A 44 30.93 -27.89 -48.39
C GLY A 44 31.88 -27.25 -47.37
N TRP A 45 32.63 -28.01 -46.57
CA TRP A 45 33.63 -27.52 -45.62
C TRP A 45 35.02 -27.49 -46.25
N SER A 46 35.85 -26.52 -45.83
CA SER A 46 37.17 -26.36 -46.43
C SER A 46 38.22 -27.26 -45.80
N ASP A 47 39.07 -27.88 -46.63
CA ASP A 47 40.24 -28.66 -46.22
C ASP A 47 41.13 -27.85 -45.25
N PRO A 48 41.77 -28.52 -44.28
CA PRO A 48 42.68 -27.87 -43.35
C PRO A 48 43.97 -27.42 -44.06
N ASP A 49 44.42 -26.21 -43.75
CA ASP A 49 45.69 -25.67 -44.22
C ASP A 49 46.56 -25.16 -43.06
N SER A 50 47.70 -24.55 -43.39
CA SER A 50 48.65 -24.05 -42.39
C SER A 50 48.10 -22.94 -41.48
N SER A 51 47.01 -22.28 -41.88
CA SER A 51 46.38 -21.15 -41.19
C SER A 51 45.03 -21.48 -40.55
N TRP A 52 44.39 -22.58 -40.95
CA TRP A 52 43.08 -23.01 -40.49
C TRP A 52 43.06 -24.54 -40.42
N ASN A 53 43.02 -25.09 -39.22
CA ASN A 53 43.03 -26.53 -39.00
C ASN A 53 41.68 -27.00 -38.45
N ALA A 54 41.50 -28.32 -38.26
CA ALA A 54 40.27 -28.90 -37.74
C ALA A 54 39.80 -28.26 -36.43
N SER A 55 40.70 -28.02 -35.46
CA SER A 55 40.37 -27.35 -34.19
C SER A 55 39.88 -25.90 -34.32
N MET A 56 40.04 -25.29 -35.50
CA MET A 56 39.55 -23.95 -35.82
C MET A 56 38.24 -23.98 -36.62
N GLY A 57 37.77 -25.17 -37.02
CA GLY A 57 36.58 -25.38 -37.85
C GLY A 57 36.86 -25.65 -39.32
N ALA A 58 38.08 -26.08 -39.68
CA ALA A 58 38.32 -26.71 -40.97
C ALA A 58 37.71 -28.12 -40.98
N ASP A 59 37.51 -28.68 -42.17
CA ASP A 59 37.10 -30.07 -42.31
C ASP A 59 38.10 -31.02 -41.63
N ALA A 60 37.62 -31.78 -40.65
CA ALA A 60 38.40 -32.79 -39.94
C ALA A 60 38.63 -34.06 -40.79
N PHE A 61 37.79 -34.33 -41.79
CA PHE A 61 37.84 -35.51 -42.66
C PHE A 61 37.79 -35.17 -44.16
N PRO A 62 38.81 -34.52 -44.75
CA PRO A 62 38.83 -34.01 -46.15
C PRO A 62 38.59 -35.01 -47.29
N ASP A 63 38.51 -36.31 -46.99
CA ASP A 63 38.31 -37.38 -47.97
C ASP A 63 36.97 -38.12 -47.73
N ASN A 64 36.11 -37.63 -46.84
CA ASN A 64 34.89 -38.28 -46.40
C ASN A 64 33.68 -37.33 -46.36
N GLU A 65 32.93 -37.29 -47.47
CA GLU A 65 31.79 -36.39 -47.69
C GLU A 65 30.65 -36.42 -46.64
N THR A 66 30.68 -37.36 -45.69
CA THR A 66 29.67 -37.51 -44.64
C THR A 66 30.08 -36.97 -43.28
N GLU A 67 31.34 -36.60 -43.08
CA GLU A 67 31.92 -36.20 -41.79
C GLU A 67 32.77 -34.95 -41.98
N HIS A 68 32.61 -33.95 -41.12
CA HIS A 68 33.45 -32.73 -41.18
C HIS A 68 33.98 -32.27 -39.82
N ARG A 69 33.48 -32.85 -38.72
CA ARG A 69 33.73 -32.40 -37.35
C ARG A 69 34.15 -33.60 -36.50
N ASP A 70 35.11 -33.37 -35.61
CA ASP A 70 35.68 -34.31 -34.64
C ASP A 70 35.87 -33.52 -33.33
N LEU A 71 34.84 -33.51 -32.49
CA LEU A 71 34.74 -32.62 -31.34
C LEU A 71 35.67 -33.03 -30.19
N ASP A 72 35.82 -34.33 -29.93
CA ASP A 72 36.70 -34.85 -28.88
C ASP A 72 38.14 -35.17 -29.37
N GLY A 73 38.34 -35.24 -30.68
CA GLY A 73 39.64 -35.45 -31.31
C GLY A 73 40.12 -36.89 -31.28
N ASP A 74 39.22 -37.88 -31.14
CA ASP A 74 39.56 -39.31 -31.12
C ASP A 74 39.83 -39.90 -32.52
N GLY A 75 39.47 -39.15 -33.57
CA GLY A 75 39.62 -39.50 -34.97
C GLY A 75 38.42 -40.23 -35.60
N ILE A 76 37.30 -40.31 -34.91
CA ILE A 76 35.96 -40.66 -35.41
C ILE A 76 35.20 -39.35 -35.64
N GLY A 77 34.43 -39.26 -36.73
CA GLY A 77 33.66 -38.04 -37.00
C GLY A 77 32.37 -38.02 -36.20
N ASP A 78 31.94 -36.85 -35.76
CA ASP A 78 30.77 -36.64 -34.90
C ASP A 78 29.47 -37.29 -35.43
N VAL A 79 29.31 -37.49 -36.74
CA VAL A 79 28.10 -38.15 -37.29
C VAL A 79 28.15 -39.67 -37.09
N ALA A 80 29.34 -40.24 -37.00
CA ALA A 80 29.58 -41.67 -36.75
C ALA A 80 29.94 -41.99 -35.30
N ASP A 81 30.31 -40.98 -34.51
CA ASP A 81 30.69 -41.12 -33.12
C ASP A 81 29.47 -41.36 -32.22
N PRO A 82 29.45 -42.42 -31.38
CA PRO A 82 28.41 -42.57 -30.36
C PRO A 82 28.59 -41.70 -29.10
N ASP A 83 29.71 -40.99 -28.94
CA ASP A 83 30.07 -40.16 -27.77
C ASP A 83 30.89 -38.94 -28.27
N MET A 84 30.22 -38.00 -28.94
CA MET A 84 30.92 -37.00 -29.77
C MET A 84 31.80 -36.03 -28.99
N ASP A 85 31.50 -35.77 -27.71
CA ASP A 85 32.31 -34.88 -26.87
C ASP A 85 33.32 -35.62 -25.98
N GLY A 86 33.26 -36.95 -25.97
CA GLY A 86 34.23 -37.83 -25.35
C GLY A 86 34.24 -37.77 -23.81
N ASP A 87 33.13 -37.37 -23.20
CA ASP A 87 33.00 -37.28 -21.74
C ASP A 87 32.78 -38.66 -21.08
N GLY A 88 32.48 -39.69 -21.90
CA GLY A 88 32.24 -41.06 -21.51
C GLY A 88 30.75 -41.42 -21.39
N VAL A 89 29.84 -40.52 -21.74
CA VAL A 89 28.40 -40.68 -21.78
C VAL A 89 27.93 -40.55 -23.23
N GLY A 90 27.45 -41.66 -23.81
CA GLY A 90 27.06 -41.63 -25.22
C GLY A 90 25.86 -40.71 -25.52
N ASP A 91 25.86 -40.12 -26.71
CA ASP A 91 24.90 -39.14 -27.24
C ASP A 91 23.42 -39.53 -27.07
N GLU A 92 23.13 -40.83 -27.02
CA GLU A 92 21.76 -41.35 -26.87
C GLU A 92 21.15 -41.10 -25.48
N VAL A 93 21.98 -40.86 -24.48
CA VAL A 93 21.58 -40.57 -23.09
C VAL A 93 22.12 -39.25 -22.57
N ASP A 94 23.08 -38.65 -23.27
CA ASP A 94 23.60 -37.33 -22.96
C ASP A 94 22.56 -36.24 -23.27
N VAL A 95 22.28 -35.37 -22.30
CA VAL A 95 21.36 -34.24 -22.46
C VAL A 95 22.01 -33.07 -23.21
N TRP A 96 23.33 -32.96 -23.14
CA TRP A 96 24.17 -31.98 -23.83
C TRP A 96 25.34 -32.64 -24.60
N PRO A 97 25.07 -33.38 -25.70
CA PRO A 97 26.10 -34.15 -26.42
C PRO A 97 27.28 -33.37 -27.00
N GLU A 98 27.27 -32.03 -26.97
CA GLU A 98 28.36 -31.19 -27.50
C GLU A 98 29.20 -30.54 -26.37
N ASP A 99 28.94 -30.84 -25.10
CA ASP A 99 29.58 -30.20 -23.95
C ASP A 99 30.15 -31.23 -22.97
N PRO A 100 31.48 -31.48 -23.01
CA PRO A 100 32.10 -32.59 -22.29
C PRO A 100 32.18 -32.41 -20.77
N VAL A 101 31.52 -31.39 -20.23
CA VAL A 101 31.47 -31.07 -18.80
C VAL A 101 30.11 -31.43 -18.19
N ILE A 102 29.05 -31.50 -19.00
CA ILE A 102 27.67 -31.67 -18.55
C ILE A 102 26.96 -32.73 -19.38
N TRP A 103 26.35 -33.71 -18.71
CA TRP A 103 25.73 -34.85 -19.42
C TRP A 103 24.33 -35.21 -18.92
N SER A 104 23.92 -34.73 -17.74
CA SER A 104 22.66 -35.14 -17.12
C SER A 104 21.86 -34.00 -16.51
N ASP A 105 20.54 -34.11 -16.66
CA ASP A 105 19.50 -33.23 -16.11
C ASP A 105 18.51 -34.12 -15.34
N GLY A 106 18.78 -34.34 -14.06
CA GLY A 106 18.12 -35.38 -13.27
C GLY A 106 16.62 -35.11 -13.03
N ASP A 107 16.24 -33.85 -12.90
CA ASP A 107 14.87 -33.42 -12.65
C ASP A 107 14.17 -32.79 -13.86
N GLY A 108 14.89 -32.58 -14.97
CA GLY A 108 14.36 -32.19 -16.26
C GLY A 108 14.06 -30.71 -16.37
N ASP A 109 14.79 -29.88 -15.63
CA ASP A 109 14.53 -28.45 -15.49
C ASP A 109 15.37 -27.58 -16.47
N GLY A 110 16.29 -28.22 -17.19
CA GLY A 110 17.17 -27.60 -18.18
C GLY A 110 18.51 -27.12 -17.60
N TYR A 111 18.83 -27.43 -16.35
CA TYR A 111 20.12 -27.22 -15.73
C TYR A 111 20.83 -28.57 -15.49
N ALA A 112 22.15 -28.56 -15.57
CA ALA A 112 22.95 -29.77 -15.51
C ALA A 112 23.31 -30.14 -14.08
N ASP A 113 23.22 -31.43 -13.72
CA ASP A 113 23.56 -31.94 -12.39
C ASP A 113 25.04 -31.70 -12.02
N GLN A 114 25.90 -31.61 -13.03
CA GLN A 114 27.34 -31.44 -12.86
C GLN A 114 27.68 -30.02 -12.41
N SER A 115 28.64 -29.91 -11.49
CA SER A 115 29.15 -28.64 -10.99
C SER A 115 30.19 -27.99 -11.91
N LEU A 116 30.43 -26.68 -11.74
CA LEU A 116 31.49 -25.89 -12.41
C LEU A 116 31.25 -25.57 -13.90
N HIS A 117 30.02 -25.69 -14.36
CA HIS A 117 29.57 -25.24 -15.67
C HIS A 117 28.64 -24.02 -15.56
N LYS A 118 28.45 -23.29 -16.66
CA LYS A 118 27.53 -22.13 -16.68
C LYS A 118 26.07 -22.56 -16.50
N LEU A 119 25.75 -23.75 -16.95
CA LEU A 119 24.43 -24.38 -16.83
C LEU A 119 24.32 -25.31 -15.62
N SER A 120 25.30 -25.32 -14.72
CA SER A 120 25.21 -26.12 -13.50
C SER A 120 24.01 -25.72 -12.67
N ASP A 121 23.27 -26.75 -12.27
CA ASP A 121 22.17 -26.68 -11.34
C ASP A 121 22.67 -26.54 -9.89
N ASN A 122 22.00 -25.70 -9.12
CA ASN A 122 22.19 -25.58 -7.68
C ASN A 122 21.24 -26.50 -6.88
N CYS A 123 20.19 -27.03 -7.51
CA CYS A 123 19.23 -27.95 -6.93
C CYS A 123 18.96 -29.22 -7.80
N PRO A 124 19.97 -30.08 -8.08
CA PRO A 124 19.92 -31.22 -9.05
C PRO A 124 18.84 -32.30 -8.88
N HIS A 125 18.01 -32.18 -7.85
CA HIS A 125 16.98 -33.17 -7.48
C HIS A 125 15.61 -32.51 -7.27
N ILE A 126 15.50 -31.21 -7.53
CA ILE A 126 14.31 -30.39 -7.29
C ILE A 126 14.12 -29.52 -8.52
N TYR A 127 13.18 -29.92 -9.37
CA TYR A 127 12.80 -29.18 -10.56
C TYR A 127 12.61 -27.69 -10.27
N GLY A 128 13.38 -26.85 -10.96
CA GLY A 128 13.39 -25.42 -10.75
C GLY A 128 13.51 -24.60 -12.03
N LYS A 129 13.20 -23.31 -11.95
CA LYS A 129 13.40 -22.38 -13.08
C LYS A 129 14.14 -21.12 -12.71
N SER A 130 14.59 -21.05 -11.47
CA SER A 130 15.34 -19.92 -10.95
C SER A 130 16.58 -19.66 -11.80
N ARG A 131 16.91 -18.37 -11.96
CA ARG A 131 18.06 -17.91 -12.76
C ARG A 131 18.96 -16.95 -11.98
N ILE A 132 18.48 -16.47 -10.83
CA ILE A 132 19.13 -15.47 -10.00
C ILE A 132 19.73 -16.16 -8.78
N ARG A 133 21.03 -15.93 -8.53
CA ARG A 133 21.84 -16.51 -7.42
C ARG A 133 21.97 -18.04 -7.45
N LEU A 134 20.87 -18.78 -7.33
CA LEU A 134 20.80 -20.22 -7.49
C LEU A 134 20.03 -20.53 -8.77
N LYS A 135 20.62 -21.31 -9.67
CA LYS A 135 19.98 -21.76 -10.92
C LYS A 135 19.37 -23.14 -10.71
N GLY A 136 18.28 -23.43 -11.41
CA GLY A 136 17.61 -24.73 -11.36
C GLY A 136 16.98 -25.08 -10.01
N CYS A 137 16.73 -24.07 -9.17
CA CYS A 137 15.98 -24.23 -7.93
C CYS A 137 14.52 -23.78 -8.12
N SER A 138 13.65 -24.25 -7.23
CA SER A 138 12.23 -23.88 -7.19
C SER A 138 12.05 -22.36 -7.30
N ASP A 139 11.12 -21.96 -8.15
CA ASP A 139 10.77 -20.58 -8.52
C ASP A 139 9.27 -20.61 -8.79
N LEU A 140 8.50 -20.42 -7.72
CA LEU A 140 7.07 -20.73 -7.66
C LEU A 140 6.23 -19.70 -8.42
N ASP A 141 6.58 -18.42 -8.33
CA ASP A 141 5.90 -17.32 -9.01
C ASP A 141 6.45 -17.03 -10.42
N GLY A 142 7.66 -17.51 -10.72
CA GLY A 142 8.29 -17.39 -12.03
C GLY A 142 9.04 -16.07 -12.24
N ASP A 143 9.43 -15.36 -11.17
CA ASP A 143 10.21 -14.12 -11.26
C ASP A 143 11.73 -14.37 -11.45
N PHE A 144 12.15 -15.65 -11.45
CA PHE A 144 13.52 -16.16 -11.56
C PHE A 144 14.37 -16.11 -10.29
N MET A 145 13.84 -15.61 -9.18
CA MET A 145 14.42 -15.79 -7.86
C MET A 145 14.07 -17.19 -7.35
N PRO A 146 15.01 -17.89 -6.70
CA PRO A 146 14.69 -19.14 -6.04
C PRO A 146 13.89 -18.88 -4.76
N ASP A 147 12.85 -19.69 -4.49
CA ASP A 147 11.95 -19.57 -3.33
C ASP A 147 12.68 -19.38 -1.99
N GLU A 148 13.87 -19.97 -1.81
CA GLU A 148 14.67 -19.84 -0.58
C GLU A 148 15.20 -18.40 -0.34
N TYR A 149 15.39 -17.63 -1.41
CA TYR A 149 15.89 -16.26 -1.39
C TYR A 149 14.85 -15.23 -1.84
N ASP A 150 13.61 -15.69 -2.05
CA ASP A 150 12.50 -14.84 -2.40
C ASP A 150 11.82 -14.31 -1.13
N ASP A 151 11.56 -13.00 -1.13
CA ASP A 151 10.83 -12.35 -0.06
C ASP A 151 9.31 -12.50 -0.26
N ASP A 152 8.83 -12.83 -1.48
CA ASP A 152 7.43 -13.06 -1.87
C ASP A 152 7.39 -14.27 -2.81
N ALA A 153 7.45 -15.48 -2.25
CA ALA A 153 7.76 -16.68 -3.04
C ALA A 153 6.62 -17.13 -3.96
N ASP A 154 5.36 -16.83 -3.62
CA ASP A 154 4.22 -17.16 -4.48
C ASP A 154 3.74 -15.99 -5.35
N GLY A 155 4.36 -14.81 -5.20
CA GLY A 155 4.17 -13.64 -6.04
C GLY A 155 2.77 -13.04 -5.90
N ASP A 156 2.15 -13.19 -4.73
CA ASP A 156 0.82 -12.67 -4.45
C ASP A 156 0.79 -11.19 -4.04
N GLY A 157 1.98 -10.59 -3.86
CA GLY A 157 2.19 -9.19 -3.51
C GLY A 157 2.47 -8.97 -2.02
N ILE A 158 2.31 -10.00 -1.18
CA ILE A 158 2.60 -9.94 0.25
C ILE A 158 3.84 -10.74 0.57
N ARG A 159 4.78 -10.11 1.27
CA ARG A 159 6.03 -10.77 1.65
C ARG A 159 5.77 -11.98 2.56
N ASN A 160 6.59 -13.02 2.39
CA ASN A 160 6.63 -14.26 3.15
C ASN A 160 6.69 -14.07 4.69
N GLU A 161 7.31 -12.98 5.15
CA GLU A 161 7.35 -12.60 6.57
C GLU A 161 6.03 -11.94 7.03
N MET A 162 5.40 -11.15 6.17
CA MET A 162 4.17 -10.43 6.46
C MET A 162 2.97 -11.37 6.55
N GLU A 163 2.86 -12.36 5.66
CA GLU A 163 1.82 -13.40 5.76
C GLU A 163 1.92 -14.21 7.06
N ARG A 164 3.15 -14.62 7.41
CA ARG A 164 3.42 -15.31 8.68
C ARG A 164 3.10 -14.43 9.89
N SER A 165 3.27 -13.12 9.77
CA SER A 165 2.98 -12.16 10.83
C SER A 165 1.48 -11.84 10.93
N ALA A 166 0.77 -11.81 9.81
CA ALA A 166 -0.68 -11.65 9.72
C ALA A 166 -1.43 -12.91 10.20
N SER A 167 -0.74 -14.04 10.23
CA SER A 167 -1.28 -15.31 10.73
C SER A 167 -1.66 -15.22 12.21
N SER A 168 -2.83 -15.77 12.53
CA SER A 168 -3.45 -15.83 13.85
C SER A 168 -3.60 -17.28 14.33
N GLY A 169 -4.02 -17.50 15.57
CA GLY A 169 -4.32 -18.85 16.07
C GLY A 169 -5.46 -19.58 15.32
N THR A 170 -6.21 -18.88 14.47
CA THR A 170 -7.35 -19.42 13.70
C THR A 170 -7.19 -19.35 12.19
N ILE A 171 -6.32 -18.48 11.67
CA ILE A 171 -6.08 -18.27 10.24
C ILE A 171 -4.57 -18.34 10.06
N LEU A 172 -4.11 -19.22 9.19
CA LEU A 172 -2.70 -19.35 8.84
C LEU A 172 -2.58 -19.04 7.36
N TYR A 173 -1.70 -18.10 7.03
CA TYR A 173 -1.33 -17.78 5.65
C TYR A 173 -0.08 -18.58 5.29
N ASP A 174 -0.05 -19.10 4.07
CA ASP A 174 0.97 -20.02 3.57
C ASP A 174 1.79 -19.33 2.48
N PRO A 175 3.05 -18.93 2.76
CA PRO A 175 3.89 -18.14 1.85
C PRO A 175 4.32 -18.78 0.53
N TYR A 176 3.74 -19.92 0.21
CA TYR A 176 4.03 -20.69 -1.00
C TYR A 176 2.71 -21.04 -1.71
N ASN A 177 1.66 -20.26 -1.48
CA ASN A 177 0.34 -20.45 -2.05
C ASN A 177 -0.39 -19.11 -2.17
N ALA A 178 -0.37 -18.54 -3.38
CA ALA A 178 -0.99 -17.26 -3.71
C ALA A 178 -2.53 -17.20 -3.54
N GLU A 179 -3.21 -18.33 -3.24
CA GLU A 179 -4.62 -18.30 -2.81
C GLU A 179 -4.77 -18.05 -1.29
N SER A 180 -3.66 -18.03 -0.56
CA SER A 180 -3.57 -17.92 0.89
C SER A 180 -2.98 -16.57 1.32
N THR A 181 -3.44 -15.50 0.70
CA THR A 181 -3.01 -14.12 0.94
C THR A 181 -3.88 -13.43 2.00
N PRO A 182 -3.30 -12.67 2.94
CA PRO A 182 -4.08 -11.76 3.77
C PRO A 182 -4.65 -10.59 2.96
N LEU A 183 -5.62 -9.87 3.53
CA LEU A 183 -6.12 -8.64 2.91
C LEU A 183 -5.08 -7.52 3.04
N ASP A 184 -4.93 -6.75 1.97
CA ASP A 184 -4.08 -5.57 1.83
C ASP A 184 -4.86 -4.59 0.94
N SER A 185 -5.48 -3.60 1.58
CA SER A 185 -6.50 -2.74 0.99
C SER A 185 -5.92 -1.67 0.08
N ASP A 186 -4.78 -1.08 0.45
CA ASP A 186 -4.06 -0.06 -0.33
C ASP A 186 -2.96 -0.64 -1.24
N GLN A 187 -2.65 -1.94 -1.10
CA GLN A 187 -1.67 -2.69 -1.89
C GLN A 187 -0.23 -2.19 -1.69
N ASP A 188 0.11 -1.77 -0.47
CA ASP A 188 1.46 -1.32 -0.12
C ASP A 188 2.40 -2.45 0.34
N THR A 189 1.93 -3.71 0.28
CA THR A 189 2.58 -4.95 0.74
C THR A 189 2.51 -5.21 2.25
N ILE A 190 1.78 -4.38 3.00
CA ILE A 190 1.53 -4.53 4.43
C ILE A 190 0.06 -4.96 4.61
N PRO A 191 -0.19 -6.16 5.15
CA PRO A 191 -1.55 -6.61 5.38
C PRO A 191 -2.33 -5.71 6.35
N ASP A 192 -3.63 -5.51 6.11
CA ASP A 192 -4.57 -4.69 6.90
C ASP A 192 -4.52 -4.91 8.42
N VAL A 193 -4.12 -6.11 8.86
CA VAL A 193 -4.04 -6.47 10.29
C VAL A 193 -2.75 -5.98 10.96
N LEU A 194 -1.74 -5.63 10.16
CA LEU A 194 -0.43 -5.13 10.57
C LEU A 194 -0.21 -3.67 10.17
N ASP A 195 -0.98 -3.19 9.20
CA ASP A 195 -0.92 -1.83 8.72
C ASP A 195 -1.59 -0.85 9.70
N HIS A 196 -1.14 0.39 9.66
CA HIS A 196 -1.59 1.49 10.49
C HIS A 196 -2.36 2.55 9.69
N ASP A 197 -2.43 2.44 8.37
CA ASP A 197 -3.07 3.40 7.46
C ASP A 197 -3.54 2.63 6.20
N ASN A 198 -4.63 1.88 6.36
CA ASN A 198 -5.06 0.83 5.42
C ASN A 198 -5.57 1.34 4.06
N ASP A 199 -5.76 2.65 3.88
CA ASP A 199 -6.09 3.27 2.60
C ASP A 199 -5.03 4.28 2.13
N ASN A 200 -3.95 4.46 2.90
CA ASN A 200 -2.80 5.31 2.61
C ASN A 200 -3.16 6.78 2.34
N ASP A 201 -4.24 7.27 2.95
CA ASP A 201 -4.67 8.67 2.81
C ASP A 201 -3.83 9.63 3.70
N GLY A 202 -2.97 9.05 4.55
CA GLY A 202 -2.10 9.73 5.50
C GLY A 202 -2.69 9.88 6.90
N TRP A 203 -3.88 9.33 7.16
CA TRP A 203 -4.51 9.26 8.47
C TRP A 203 -4.37 7.87 9.07
N PRO A 204 -3.83 7.77 10.29
CA PRO A 204 -3.78 6.48 10.97
C PRO A 204 -5.16 5.90 11.26
N ASP A 205 -5.34 4.60 11.03
CA ASP A 205 -6.54 3.79 11.29
C ASP A 205 -7.15 4.05 12.68
N ASP A 206 -6.32 4.20 13.71
CA ASP A 206 -6.78 4.42 15.08
C ASP A 206 -7.45 5.79 15.25
N VAL A 207 -6.91 6.82 14.59
CA VAL A 207 -7.50 8.16 14.56
C VAL A 207 -8.80 8.15 13.77
N GLU A 208 -8.80 7.52 12.62
CA GLU A 208 -9.96 7.40 11.74
C GLU A 208 -11.13 6.69 12.43
N LEU A 209 -10.87 5.52 13.02
CA LEU A 209 -11.86 4.76 13.77
C LEU A 209 -12.43 5.55 14.97
N ASP A 210 -11.57 6.30 15.68
CA ASP A 210 -11.98 7.15 16.79
C ASP A 210 -12.84 8.35 16.32
N ARG A 211 -12.63 8.84 15.08
CA ARG A 211 -13.43 9.91 14.47
C ARG A 211 -14.67 9.40 13.74
N GLY A 212 -14.68 8.13 13.37
CA GLY A 212 -15.73 7.46 12.61
C GLY A 212 -15.66 7.70 11.10
N SER A 213 -14.48 7.97 10.54
CA SER A 213 -14.22 7.77 9.10
C SER A 213 -14.06 6.28 8.77
N ASP A 214 -14.06 5.95 7.47
CA ASP A 214 -13.88 4.58 6.98
C ASP A 214 -12.40 4.36 6.65
N ILE A 215 -11.76 3.40 7.34
CA ILE A 215 -10.33 3.08 7.23
C ILE A 215 -9.91 2.42 5.91
N PHE A 216 -10.82 2.36 4.94
CA PHE A 216 -10.62 1.68 3.65
C PHE A 216 -11.07 2.57 2.47
N ASP A 217 -11.38 3.85 2.71
CA ASP A 217 -11.85 4.79 1.70
C ASP A 217 -11.02 6.09 1.76
N GLU A 218 -10.02 6.17 0.86
CA GLU A 218 -9.08 7.30 0.76
C GLU A 218 -9.75 8.69 0.67
N ASP A 219 -11.01 8.76 0.23
CA ASP A 219 -11.76 10.01 0.11
C ASP A 219 -12.50 10.38 1.41
N GLU A 220 -12.70 9.44 2.34
CA GLU A 220 -13.46 9.59 3.59
C GLU A 220 -12.60 9.94 4.83
N THR A 221 -11.58 10.75 4.67
CA THR A 221 -10.76 11.27 5.79
C THR A 221 -11.59 11.93 6.94
N PRO A 222 -11.02 12.07 8.16
CA PRO A 222 -11.60 12.89 9.23
C PRO A 222 -11.90 14.34 8.82
N PHE A 223 -11.18 14.89 7.84
CA PHE A 223 -11.44 16.24 7.34
C PHE A 223 -12.65 16.34 6.42
N THR A 224 -12.99 15.28 5.70
CA THR A 224 -14.06 15.21 4.68
C THR A 224 -15.35 14.60 5.22
N LEU A 225 -15.28 13.86 6.34
CA LEU A 225 -16.39 13.20 7.04
C LEU A 225 -17.66 14.08 7.18
N TYR A 226 -17.48 15.37 7.48
CA TYR A 226 -18.59 16.30 7.64
C TYR A 226 -18.84 17.12 6.38
N PHE A 227 -19.99 16.90 5.75
CA PHE A 227 -20.47 17.60 4.57
C PHE A 227 -19.70 17.30 3.26
N GLY A 228 -18.80 16.31 3.24
CA GLY A 228 -18.04 15.92 2.05
C GLY A 228 -17.11 17.03 1.55
N LEU A 229 -16.67 17.91 2.44
CA LEU A 229 -15.77 19.02 2.15
C LEU A 229 -14.60 18.92 3.11
N ASN A 230 -13.38 19.22 2.66
CA ASN A 230 -12.25 19.33 3.57
C ASN A 230 -12.50 20.52 4.53
N THR A 231 -12.68 20.21 5.81
CA THR A 231 -12.97 21.18 6.87
C THR A 231 -11.77 21.55 7.73
N GLY A 232 -10.60 20.93 7.49
CA GLY A 232 -9.51 20.89 8.44
C GLY A 232 -8.20 21.50 7.95
N ILE A 233 -7.39 21.94 8.91
CA ILE A 233 -5.97 22.27 8.74
C ILE A 233 -5.22 21.88 10.02
N PHE A 234 -3.95 21.50 9.87
CA PHE A 234 -3.03 21.30 10.99
C PHE A 234 -2.13 22.52 11.18
N TYR A 235 -1.77 22.79 12.42
CA TYR A 235 -0.84 23.84 12.81
C TYR A 235 0.30 23.26 13.66
N ALA A 236 1.49 23.17 13.06
CA ALA A 236 2.70 22.61 13.69
C ALA A 236 3.46 23.62 14.57
N GLY A 237 2.98 24.87 14.68
CA GLY A 237 3.63 25.92 15.46
C GLY A 237 4.61 26.78 14.64
N GLY A 238 4.86 28.00 15.12
CA GLY A 238 5.75 28.97 14.48
C GLY A 238 5.02 30.08 13.71
N LEU A 239 5.79 30.98 13.10
CA LEU A 239 5.31 32.11 12.29
C LEU A 239 5.80 32.03 10.84
N SER A 240 6.44 30.92 10.45
CA SER A 240 6.89 30.69 9.08
C SER A 240 5.73 30.25 8.19
N GLY A 241 5.89 30.38 6.88
CA GLY A 241 4.87 29.92 5.91
C GLY A 241 4.61 28.42 5.93
N GLU A 242 5.48 27.63 6.57
CA GLU A 242 5.39 26.17 6.73
C GLU A 242 4.68 25.75 8.02
N SER A 243 4.14 26.68 8.80
CA SER A 243 3.48 26.35 10.08
C SER A 243 2.10 25.69 9.92
N PHE A 244 1.56 25.61 8.70
CA PHE A 244 0.27 24.98 8.41
C PHE A 244 0.44 23.86 7.38
N SER A 245 -0.17 22.71 7.63
CA SER A 245 -0.19 21.55 6.73
C SER A 245 -1.61 20.98 6.62
N LEU A 246 -1.84 20.18 5.58
CA LEU A 246 -3.04 19.33 5.46
C LEU A 246 -2.74 17.88 5.87
N GLU A 247 -1.46 17.54 6.00
CA GLU A 247 -0.98 16.22 6.36
C GLU A 247 -1.04 16.02 7.88
N TYR A 248 -1.45 14.82 8.29
CA TYR A 248 -1.55 14.45 9.69
C TYR A 248 -0.18 14.43 10.36
N HIS A 249 -0.09 15.11 11.50
CA HIS A 249 1.07 15.05 12.37
C HIS A 249 0.59 15.01 13.82
N ALA A 250 0.97 13.95 14.55
CA ALA A 250 0.55 13.72 15.94
C ALA A 250 0.86 14.89 16.90
N ASP A 251 1.93 15.66 16.64
CA ASP A 251 2.35 16.80 17.47
C ASP A 251 1.69 18.14 17.07
N SER A 252 0.90 18.16 15.98
CA SER A 252 0.29 19.38 15.45
C SER A 252 -1.09 19.63 16.04
N MET A 253 -1.47 20.91 16.13
CA MET A 253 -2.82 21.28 16.56
C MET A 253 -3.76 21.24 15.36
N GLU A 254 -4.78 20.40 15.44
CA GLU A 254 -5.84 20.32 14.44
C GLU A 254 -6.89 21.43 14.60
N PHE A 255 -7.34 22.00 13.49
CA PHE A 255 -8.52 22.84 13.42
C PHE A 255 -9.46 22.33 12.32
N SER A 256 -10.39 21.44 12.67
CA SER A 256 -11.41 20.92 11.75
C SER A 256 -12.79 20.82 12.41
N VAL A 257 -13.82 20.50 11.63
CA VAL A 257 -15.14 20.15 12.19
C VAL A 257 -15.05 18.86 12.99
N SER A 258 -14.29 17.87 12.53
CA SER A 258 -14.11 16.59 13.22
C SER A 258 -13.45 16.76 14.60
N GLY A 259 -12.33 17.49 14.69
CA GLY A 259 -11.68 17.80 15.96
C GLY A 259 -12.55 18.61 16.93
N VAL A 260 -13.40 19.52 16.45
CA VAL A 260 -14.39 20.19 17.32
C VAL A 260 -15.44 19.21 17.83
N MET A 261 -15.90 18.29 16.99
CA MET A 261 -16.89 17.28 17.36
C MET A 261 -16.34 16.33 18.40
N GLU A 262 -15.09 15.87 18.28
CA GLU A 262 -14.38 15.07 19.28
C GLU A 262 -14.41 15.75 20.66
N ILE A 263 -13.95 17.00 20.77
CA ILE A 263 -13.94 17.75 22.04
C ILE A 263 -15.35 17.86 22.62
N VAL A 264 -16.34 18.10 21.76
CA VAL A 264 -17.73 18.20 22.19
C VAL A 264 -18.19 16.86 22.78
N PHE A 265 -17.92 15.74 22.10
CA PHE A 265 -18.37 14.42 22.52
C PHE A 265 -17.65 13.88 23.75
N GLU A 266 -16.35 14.09 23.87
CA GLU A 266 -15.55 13.56 24.98
C GLU A 266 -15.66 14.41 26.25
N GLU A 267 -15.48 15.73 26.14
CA GLU A 267 -15.34 16.58 27.32
C GLU A 267 -16.61 17.36 27.66
N LEU A 268 -17.37 17.78 26.64
CA LEU A 268 -18.44 18.78 26.82
C LEU A 268 -19.85 18.21 26.74
N VAL A 269 -20.08 16.96 26.34
CA VAL A 269 -21.42 16.36 26.24
C VAL A 269 -22.17 16.45 27.56
N ILE A 270 -21.55 16.05 28.68
CA ILE A 270 -22.21 16.06 29.99
C ILE A 270 -22.52 17.50 30.43
N PRO A 271 -21.56 18.46 30.44
CA PRO A 271 -21.86 19.86 30.71
C PRO A 271 -22.98 20.44 29.84
N LEU A 272 -22.97 20.13 28.54
CA LEU A 272 -23.92 20.67 27.56
C LEU A 272 -25.33 20.08 27.78
N LEU A 273 -25.42 18.79 28.13
CA LEU A 273 -26.67 18.13 28.54
C LEU A 273 -27.22 18.65 29.89
N LEU A 274 -26.37 19.18 30.77
CA LEU A 274 -26.81 19.78 32.04
C LEU A 274 -27.41 21.18 31.89
N ILE A 275 -27.13 21.90 30.79
CA ILE A 275 -27.62 23.28 30.59
C ILE A 275 -29.16 23.34 30.61
N PRO A 276 -29.91 22.54 29.84
CA PRO A 276 -31.38 22.58 29.86
C PRO A 276 -31.96 22.21 31.24
N VAL A 277 -31.33 21.28 31.96
CA VAL A 277 -31.73 20.89 33.32
C VAL A 277 -31.55 22.05 34.28
N TYR A 278 -30.40 22.73 34.22
CA TYR A 278 -30.12 23.93 35.02
C TYR A 278 -31.11 25.06 34.72
N LEU A 279 -31.40 25.31 33.44
CA LEU A 279 -32.39 26.29 33.01
C LEU A 279 -33.78 25.92 33.52
N GLY A 280 -34.20 24.66 33.41
CA GLY A 280 -35.48 24.18 33.92
C GLY A 280 -35.64 24.41 35.42
N VAL A 281 -34.61 24.08 36.21
CA VAL A 281 -34.58 24.36 37.65
C VAL A 281 -34.61 25.88 37.91
N PHE A 282 -33.82 26.66 37.17
CA PHE A 282 -33.77 28.11 37.32
C PHE A 282 -35.13 28.78 37.07
N PHE A 283 -35.79 28.45 35.96
CA PHE A 283 -37.10 28.98 35.61
C PHE A 283 -38.18 28.51 36.58
N SER A 284 -38.17 27.25 37.00
CA SER A 284 -39.10 26.73 38.02
C SER A 284 -38.99 27.51 39.33
N ARG A 285 -37.77 27.72 39.84
CA ARG A 285 -37.53 28.50 41.06
C ARG A 285 -37.95 29.97 40.91
N ARG A 286 -37.71 30.57 39.74
CA ARG A 286 -38.12 31.95 39.44
C ARG A 286 -39.65 32.09 39.40
N ASN A 287 -40.34 31.13 38.79
CA ASN A 287 -41.80 31.13 38.73
C ASN A 287 -42.43 31.00 40.12
N GLU A 288 -41.90 30.12 40.98
CA GLU A 288 -42.38 30.02 42.37
C GLU A 288 -42.16 31.31 43.17
N PHE A 289 -40.99 31.96 43.01
CA PHE A 289 -40.73 33.26 43.63
C PHE A 289 -41.71 34.34 43.15
N MET A 290 -41.92 34.46 41.83
CA MET A 290 -42.86 35.43 41.26
C MET A 290 -44.31 35.14 41.67
N ARG A 291 -44.68 33.87 41.80
CA ARG A 291 -45.99 33.45 42.29
C ARG A 291 -46.20 33.87 43.75
N CYS A 292 -45.20 33.74 44.60
CA CYS A 292 -45.25 34.22 45.97
C CYS A 292 -45.37 35.75 46.02
N LEU A 293 -44.55 36.50 45.25
CA LEU A 293 -44.64 37.96 45.19
C LEU A 293 -46.04 38.45 44.76
N ASN A 294 -46.55 37.91 43.65
CA ASN A 294 -47.87 38.29 43.15
C ASN A 294 -48.99 37.97 44.17
N ARG A 295 -48.88 36.85 44.88
CA ARG A 295 -49.83 36.52 45.97
C ARG A 295 -49.74 37.49 47.15
N ILE A 296 -48.57 38.02 47.46
CA ILE A 296 -48.40 39.04 48.53
C ILE A 296 -49.05 40.35 48.09
N GLU A 297 -48.80 40.79 46.85
CA GLU A 297 -49.38 42.03 46.29
C GLU A 297 -50.91 41.99 46.21
N LEU A 298 -51.51 40.82 45.98
CA LEU A 298 -52.96 40.64 45.89
C LEU A 298 -53.64 40.34 47.23
N ALA A 299 -52.89 40.08 48.31
CA ALA A 299 -53.47 39.73 49.60
C ALA A 299 -54.18 40.94 50.22
N MET A 300 -55.42 40.75 50.66
CA MET A 300 -56.23 41.83 51.26
C MET A 300 -56.39 41.67 52.77
N THR A 301 -55.99 40.52 53.33
CA THR A 301 -56.20 40.17 54.74
C THR A 301 -54.92 39.68 55.41
N ILE A 302 -54.82 39.87 56.72
CA ILE A 302 -53.66 39.43 57.53
C ILE A 302 -53.62 37.90 57.61
N GLU A 303 -54.77 37.22 57.61
CA GLU A 303 -54.85 35.76 57.58
C GLU A 303 -54.24 35.17 56.29
N GLU A 304 -54.47 35.80 55.13
CA GLU A 304 -53.87 35.39 53.85
C GLU A 304 -52.35 35.57 53.84
N LEU A 305 -51.84 36.68 54.40
CA LEU A 305 -50.40 36.94 54.52
C LEU A 305 -49.69 35.89 55.40
N ASN A 306 -50.28 35.51 56.53
CA ASN A 306 -49.75 34.44 57.40
C ASN A 306 -49.68 33.08 56.69
N GLU A 307 -50.68 32.75 55.86
CA GLU A 307 -50.65 31.53 55.06
C GLU A 307 -49.57 31.57 53.99
N ILE A 308 -49.34 32.73 53.36
CA ILE A 308 -48.25 32.91 52.40
C ILE A 308 -46.89 32.75 53.10
N GLU A 309 -46.71 33.31 54.30
CA GLU A 309 -45.47 33.17 55.07
C GLU A 309 -45.11 31.70 55.35
N LYS A 310 -46.10 30.87 55.74
CA LYS A 310 -45.90 29.42 55.91
C LYS A 310 -45.43 28.74 54.62
N ILE A 311 -46.00 29.12 53.48
CA ILE A 311 -45.64 28.58 52.16
C ILE A 311 -44.21 28.99 51.79
N VAL A 312 -43.85 30.26 51.99
CA VAL A 312 -42.49 30.75 51.73
C VAL A 312 -41.46 30.00 52.58
N ASN A 313 -41.73 29.82 53.88
CA ASN A 313 -40.87 29.07 54.78
C ASN A 313 -40.69 27.61 54.33
N THR A 314 -41.76 26.97 53.87
CA THR A 314 -41.72 25.62 53.31
C THR A 314 -40.88 25.58 52.02
N PHE A 315 -41.06 26.53 51.12
CA PHE A 315 -40.32 26.60 49.85
C PHE A 315 -38.83 26.85 50.04
N VAL A 316 -38.44 27.62 51.06
CA VAL A 316 -37.03 27.79 51.43
C VAL A 316 -36.47 26.50 52.04
N LYS A 317 -37.21 25.84 52.95
CA LYS A 317 -36.83 24.57 53.58
C LYS A 317 -36.62 23.45 52.55
N GLU A 318 -37.51 23.36 51.57
CA GLU A 318 -37.46 22.39 50.47
C GLU A 318 -36.53 22.81 49.32
N LYS A 319 -35.80 23.93 49.44
CA LYS A 319 -34.89 24.48 48.41
C LYS A 319 -35.58 24.73 47.05
N ARG A 320 -36.89 24.95 47.07
CA ARG A 320 -37.70 25.38 45.92
C ARG A 320 -37.51 26.87 45.60
N ILE A 321 -37.09 27.66 46.58
CA ILE A 321 -36.67 29.06 46.41
C ILE A 321 -35.32 29.26 47.11
N LYS A 322 -34.49 30.18 46.61
CA LYS A 322 -33.20 30.52 47.22
C LYS A 322 -33.40 31.33 48.50
N VAL A 323 -32.48 31.21 49.46
CA VAL A 323 -32.57 31.89 50.77
C VAL A 323 -32.74 33.40 50.62
N TYR A 324 -31.96 34.06 49.74
CA TYR A 324 -32.08 35.50 49.53
C TYR A 324 -33.43 35.91 48.92
N HIS A 325 -33.99 35.11 48.01
CA HIS A 325 -35.35 35.32 47.50
C HIS A 325 -36.38 35.18 48.63
N GLY A 326 -36.17 34.23 49.55
CA GLY A 326 -37.00 34.10 50.76
C GLY A 326 -36.92 35.33 51.67
N LEU A 327 -35.73 35.92 51.86
CA LEU A 327 -35.56 37.17 52.61
C LEU A 327 -36.28 38.34 51.95
N VAL A 328 -36.20 38.46 50.62
CA VAL A 328 -36.94 39.48 49.86
C VAL A 328 -38.45 39.29 50.03
N LEU A 329 -38.95 38.06 49.92
CA LEU A 329 -40.36 37.74 50.15
C LEU A 329 -40.81 38.08 51.58
N ARG A 330 -39.94 37.86 52.57
CA ARG A 330 -40.23 38.21 53.96
C ARG A 330 -40.32 39.72 54.16
N ASN A 331 -39.39 40.49 53.59
CA ASN A 331 -39.47 41.95 53.65
C ASN A 331 -40.75 42.46 52.99
N ALA A 332 -41.13 41.89 51.83
CA ALA A 332 -42.38 42.23 51.16
C ALA A 332 -43.63 41.86 51.99
N LEU A 333 -43.60 40.72 52.71
CA LEU A 333 -44.65 40.34 53.66
C LEU A 333 -44.76 41.34 54.82
N GLU A 334 -43.63 41.74 55.43
CA GLU A 334 -43.60 42.70 56.53
C GLU A 334 -44.13 44.09 56.12
N GLU A 335 -43.84 44.51 54.88
CA GLU A 335 -44.39 45.73 54.28
C GLU A 335 -45.91 45.62 54.05
N ALA A 336 -46.37 44.54 53.42
CA ALA A 336 -47.80 44.30 53.17
C ALA A 336 -48.61 44.17 54.48
N GLU A 337 -48.06 43.51 55.51
CA GLU A 337 -48.70 43.43 56.84
C GLU A 337 -48.84 44.80 57.49
N SER A 338 -47.84 45.67 57.33
CA SER A 338 -47.86 47.03 57.85
C SER A 338 -48.97 47.86 57.21
N ASP A 339 -49.15 47.71 55.90
CA ASP A 339 -50.23 48.35 55.13
C ASP A 339 -51.62 47.86 55.55
N CYS A 340 -51.79 46.54 55.77
CA CYS A 340 -53.05 45.97 56.25
C CYS A 340 -53.40 46.38 57.69
N ARG A 341 -52.41 46.57 58.58
CA ARG A 341 -52.64 47.01 59.97
C ARG A 341 -52.94 48.51 60.10
N ASN A 342 -52.54 49.32 59.12
CA ASN A 342 -52.64 50.78 59.17
C ASN A 342 -53.30 51.36 57.90
N PRO A 343 -54.57 51.03 57.59
CA PRO A 343 -55.23 51.51 56.37
C PRO A 343 -55.37 53.04 56.30
N SER A 344 -55.24 53.75 57.43
CA SER A 344 -55.31 55.22 57.52
C SER A 344 -53.99 55.96 57.22
N ALA A 345 -52.88 55.27 56.95
CA ALA A 345 -51.62 55.90 56.55
C ALA A 345 -51.50 56.09 55.02
N ASN A 346 -52.29 55.36 54.22
CA ASN A 346 -52.23 55.38 52.77
C ASN A 346 -53.25 56.32 52.08
N SER A 347 -53.97 57.16 52.85
CA SER A 347 -54.77 58.26 52.28
C SER A 347 -53.95 59.51 51.95
N LYS A 348 -52.61 59.48 52.16
CA LYS A 348 -51.74 60.65 51.93
C LYS A 348 -51.17 60.78 50.51
N TRP A 349 -51.55 59.91 49.58
CA TRP A 349 -51.14 59.98 48.16
C TRP A 349 -52.30 60.05 47.15
N LEU A 350 -53.54 60.27 47.60
CA LEU A 350 -54.71 60.54 46.73
C LEU A 350 -55.37 61.89 47.02
N GLN A 351 -54.60 62.87 47.48
CA GLN A 351 -55.02 64.28 47.54
C GLN A 351 -53.86 65.22 47.18
N GLU A 352 -53.35 65.11 45.96
CA GLU A 352 -52.82 66.26 45.23
C GLU A 352 -53.34 66.14 43.78
N GLU A 353 -54.40 66.90 43.50
CA GLU A 353 -54.81 67.32 42.15
C GLU A 353 -53.77 68.27 41.55
#